data_AF-A0AAV0H8V1-F1
#
_entry.id   AF-A0AAV0H8V1-F1
#
_cell.length_a   1.000
_cell.length_b   1.000
_cell.length_c   1.000
_cell.angle_alpha   90.00
_cell.angle_beta   90.00
_cell.angle_gamma   90.00
#
_symmetry.space_group_name_H-M   'P 1'
#
loop_
_entity.id
_entity.type
_entity.pdbx_description
1 polymer ?
#
loop_
_entity_poly.entity_id
_entity_poly.type
_entity_poly.pdbx_seq_one_letter_code
_entity_poly.pdbx_strand_id
1 'polypeptide(L)' 'MEKDRLVLKTVLPIRTEVEISWKSPPPEWVTLNSDGSVLPDTGQAAAGGLIRDHTGRCIAAYARNLGFCSITQAEL' A
#
# COMPACT_ATOMS: atom_id res chain seq x y z
N MET A 1 -16.51 -23.29 -47.45
CA MET A 1 -16.67 -23.66 -46.03
C MET A 1 -15.94 -22.63 -45.21
N GLU A 2 -16.66 -21.55 -44.89
CA GLU A 2 -16.23 -20.55 -43.92
C GLU A 2 -16.15 -21.24 -42.55
N LYS A 3 -14.98 -21.23 -41.91
CA LYS A 3 -14.84 -21.71 -40.53
C LYS A 3 -15.07 -20.51 -39.62
N ASP A 4 -16.31 -20.36 -39.18
CA ASP A 4 -16.69 -19.44 -38.11
C ASP A 4 -15.83 -19.72 -36.88
N ARG A 5 -14.80 -18.89 -36.70
CA ARG A 5 -13.92 -18.92 -35.56
C ARG A 5 -14.68 -18.26 -34.40
N LEU A 6 -15.30 -19.08 -33.56
CA LEU A 6 -15.89 -18.66 -32.29
C LEU A 6 -14.82 -17.93 -31.46
N VAL A 7 -14.88 -16.61 -31.45
CA VAL A 7 -14.10 -15.77 -30.53
C VAL A 7 -14.77 -15.89 -29.16
N LEU A 8 -14.17 -16.68 -28.28
CA LEU A 8 -14.51 -16.66 -26.85
C LEU A 8 -14.23 -15.24 -26.34
N LYS A 9 -15.28 -14.44 -26.18
CA LYS A 9 -15.21 -13.14 -25.49
C LYS A 9 -14.95 -13.41 -24.02
N THR A 10 -13.69 -13.36 -23.60
CA THR A 10 -13.32 -13.36 -22.19
C THR A 10 -13.93 -12.12 -21.55
N VAL A 11 -14.97 -12.29 -20.74
CA VAL A 11 -15.49 -11.21 -19.89
C VAL A 11 -14.45 -10.99 -18.79
N LEU A 12 -13.62 -9.97 -18.95
CA LEU A 12 -12.71 -9.56 -17.88
C LEU A 12 -13.54 -9.06 -16.69
N PRO A 13 -13.12 -9.36 -15.45
CA PRO A 13 -13.82 -8.86 -14.27
C PRO A 13 -13.86 -7.32 -14.33
N ILE A 14 -15.04 -6.76 -14.15
CA ILE A 14 -15.23 -5.31 -14.07
C ILE A 14 -14.54 -4.86 -12.78
N ARG A 15 -13.55 -3.95 -12.91
CA ARG A 15 -12.91 -3.31 -11.76
C ARG A 15 -13.92 -2.35 -11.13
N THR A 16 -14.28 -2.60 -9.88
CA THR A 16 -15.10 -1.70 -9.06
C THR A 16 -14.19 -0.92 -8.13
N GLU A 17 -14.26 0.41 -8.17
CA GLU A 17 -13.62 1.26 -7.19
C GLU A 17 -14.54 1.42 -5.98
N VAL A 18 -13.97 1.27 -4.79
CA VAL A 18 -14.68 1.46 -3.52
C VAL A 18 -13.96 2.52 -2.71
N GLU A 19 -14.71 3.40 -2.08
CA GLU A 19 -14.15 4.35 -1.12
C GLU A 19 -13.79 3.60 0.16
N ILE A 20 -12.53 3.74 0.57
CA ILE A 20 -12.03 3.21 1.85
C ILE A 20 -11.65 4.38 2.73
N SER A 21 -12.14 4.36 3.97
CA SER A 21 -11.77 5.32 5.00
C SER A 21 -11.02 4.61 6.13
N TRP A 22 -10.16 5.37 6.79
CA TRP A 22 -9.50 4.89 8.00
C TRP A 22 -10.55 4.59 9.08
N LYS A 23 -10.42 3.42 9.72
CA LYS A 23 -11.24 3.02 10.86
C LYS A 23 -10.40 3.15 12.12
N SER A 24 -10.95 3.86 13.10
CA SER A 24 -10.27 4.03 14.37
C SER A 24 -10.08 2.69 15.11
N PRO A 25 -8.91 2.45 15.74
CA PRO A 25 -8.75 1.30 16.61
C PRO A 25 -9.61 1.46 17.89
N PRO A 26 -9.75 0.38 18.69
CA PRO A 26 -10.42 0.48 19.98
C PRO A 26 -9.74 1.51 20.92
N PRO A 27 -10.44 2.04 21.93
CA PRO A 27 -9.83 2.86 22.97
C PRO A 27 -8.62 2.17 23.61
N GLU A 28 -7.63 2.95 24.05
CA GLU A 28 -6.33 2.48 24.56
C GLU A 28 -5.43 1.75 23.56
N TRP A 29 -5.80 1.69 22.27
CA TRP A 29 -4.94 1.22 21.20
C TRP A 29 -4.37 2.37 20.38
N VAL A 30 -3.23 2.08 19.75
CA VAL A 30 -2.60 2.94 18.76
C VAL A 30 -2.56 2.21 17.41
N THR A 31 -2.69 2.96 16.33
CA THR A 31 -2.42 2.46 14.97
C THR A 31 -1.03 2.88 14.54
N LEU A 32 -0.22 1.93 14.07
CA LEU A 32 1.01 2.19 13.33
C LEU A 32 0.73 2.02 11.83
N ASN A 33 0.84 3.10 11.07
CA ASN A 33 0.88 3.05 9.62
C ASN A 33 2.33 3.21 9.18
N SER A 34 2.91 2.18 8.54
CA SER A 34 4.25 2.21 7.94
C SER A 34 4.14 2.14 6.43
N ASP A 35 5.09 2.76 5.73
CA ASP A 35 5.21 2.70 4.28
C ASP A 35 6.69 2.74 3.87
N GLY A 36 7.04 1.91 2.89
CA GLY A 36 8.37 1.83 2.29
C GLY A 36 8.42 2.50 0.92
N SER A 37 9.56 3.10 0.58
CA SER A 37 9.80 3.67 -0.74
C SER A 37 11.18 3.31 -1.26
N VAL A 38 11.28 3.06 -2.56
CA VAL A 38 12.55 2.79 -3.26
C VAL A 38 12.56 3.57 -4.57
N LEU A 39 13.64 4.32 -4.82
CA LEU A 39 13.88 4.95 -6.11
C LEU A 39 14.28 3.87 -7.15
N PRO A 40 13.53 3.68 -8.24
CA PRO A 40 13.81 2.60 -9.20
C PRO A 40 15.20 2.68 -9.84
N ASP A 41 15.68 3.89 -10.11
CA ASP A 41 16.94 4.11 -10.85
C ASP A 41 18.18 3.94 -9.97
N THR A 42 18.09 4.29 -8.68
CA THR A 42 19.24 4.28 -7.76
C THR A 42 19.19 3.16 -6.73
N GLY A 43 18.03 2.55 -6.53
CA GLY A 43 17.78 1.59 -5.46
C GLY A 43 17.81 2.20 -4.05
N GLN A 44 17.90 3.53 -3.94
CA GLN A 44 17.88 4.19 -2.64
C GLN A 44 16.52 4.03 -1.99
N ALA A 45 16.53 3.65 -0.71
CA ALA A 45 15.36 3.26 0.03
C ALA A 45 15.18 4.10 1.29
N ALA A 46 13.92 4.36 1.62
CA ALA A 46 13.51 4.99 2.86
C ALA A 46 12.21 4.35 3.36
N ALA A 47 12.01 4.36 4.67
CA ALA A 47 10.74 4.00 5.30
C ALA A 47 10.26 5.15 6.16
N GLY A 48 8.95 5.29 6.27
CA GLY A 48 8.30 6.25 7.13
C GLY A 48 7.09 5.65 7.80
N GLY A 49 6.61 6.32 8.83
CA GLY A 49 5.37 5.90 9.46
C GLY A 49 4.80 6.90 10.44
N LEU A 50 3.54 6.67 10.77
CA LEU A 50 2.71 7.50 11.62
C LEU A 50 2.06 6.64 12.69
N ILE A 51 2.17 7.09 13.94
CA ILE A 51 1.51 6.48 15.09
C ILE A 51 0.37 7.40 15.50
N ARG A 52 -0.84 6.86 15.48
CA ARG A 52 -2.08 7.55 15.84
C ARG A 52 -2.74 6.90 17.04
N ASP A 53 -3.32 7.69 17.94
CA ASP A 53 -4.24 7.16 18.95
C ASP A 53 -5.63 6.87 18.36
N HIS A 54 -6.53 6.30 19.18
CA HIS A 54 -7.91 5.99 18.83
C HIS A 54 -8.81 7.22 18.54
N THR A 55 -8.32 8.44 18.71
CA THR A 55 -9.01 9.66 18.25
C THR A 55 -8.53 10.11 16.87
N GLY A 56 -7.53 9.42 16.32
CA GLY A 56 -6.85 9.78 15.07
C GLY A 56 -5.74 10.81 15.26
N ARG A 57 -5.46 11.24 16.50
CA ARG A 57 -4.37 12.19 16.76
C ARG A 57 -3.03 11.52 16.51
N CYS A 58 -2.17 12.19 15.74
CA CYS A 58 -0.78 11.81 15.63
C CYS A 58 -0.07 11.98 16.98
N ILE A 59 0.45 10.89 17.53
CA ILE A 59 1.23 10.90 18.77
C ILE A 59 2.73 10.80 18.49
N ALA A 60 3.13 10.19 17.37
CA ALA A 60 4.52 10.13 16.92
C ALA A 60 4.59 9.85 15.41
N ALA A 61 5.73 10.17 14.81
CA ALA A 61 6.06 9.82 13.43
C ALA A 61 7.55 9.48 13.32
N TYR A 62 7.92 8.70 12.31
CA TYR A 62 9.32 8.43 11.98
C TYR A 62 9.57 8.52 10.48
N ALA A 63 10.83 8.78 10.16
CA ALA A 63 11.40 8.65 8.82
C ALA A 63 12.81 8.06 8.98
N ARG A 64 13.16 7.11 8.12
CA ARG A 64 14.43 6.39 8.18
C ARG A 64 15.01 6.20 6.79
N ASN A 65 16.25 6.60 6.61
CA ASN A 65 17.05 6.20 5.45
C ASN A 65 17.48 4.73 5.63
N LEU A 66 17.09 3.88 4.68
CA LEU A 66 17.40 2.44 4.69
C LEU A 66 18.64 2.09 3.87
N GLY A 67 19.26 3.07 3.21
CA GLY A 67 20.36 2.86 2.27
C GLY A 67 19.82 2.30 0.96
N PHE A 68 20.18 1.06 0.63
CA PHE A 68 19.78 0.40 -0.60
C PHE A 68 19.14 -0.94 -0.27
N CYS A 69 17.89 -1.15 -0.68
CA CYS A 69 17.17 -2.41 -0.49
C CYS A 69 16.06 -2.58 -1.55
N SER A 70 15.52 -3.79 -1.68
CA SER A 70 14.36 -4.01 -2.54
C SER A 70 13.12 -3.33 -1.97
N ILE A 71 12.10 -3.11 -2.81
CA ILE A 71 10.82 -2.59 -2.34
C ILE A 71 10.23 -3.49 -1.25
N THR A 72 10.34 -4.81 -1.40
CA THR A 72 9.87 -5.76 -0.37
C THR A 72 10.63 -5.64 0.95
N GLN A 73 11.89 -5.21 0.96
CA GLN A 73 12.65 -4.96 2.17
C GLN A 73 12.32 -3.60 2.81
N ALA A 74 11.92 -2.61 2.01
CA ALA A 74 11.52 -1.29 2.51
C ALA A 74 10.17 -1.34 3.27
N GLU A 75 9.33 -2.32 2.97
CA GLU A 75 8.01 -2.54 3.58
C GLU A 75 8.06 -3.38 4.88
N LEU A 76 9.21 -3.99 5.21
CA LEU A 76 9.39 -4.82 6.42
C LEU A 76 9.48 -3.98 7.69
#